data_AF-A0A7W3RBJ4-F1
#
_entry.id   AF-A0A7W3RBJ4-F1
#
_cell.length_a   1.000
_cell.length_b   1.000
_cell.length_c   1.000
_cell.angle_alpha   90.00
_cell.angle_beta   90.00
_cell.angle_gamma   90.00
#
_symmetry.space_group_name_H-M   'P 1'
#
loop_
_entity.id
_entity.type
_entity.pdbx_description
1 polymer ?
#
loop_
_entity_poly.entity_id
_entity_poly.type
_entity_poly.pdbx_seq_one_letter_code
_entity_poly.pdbx_strand_id
1 'polypeptide(L)' 'MPPRAFDRDHYDVPSELYERAVALGAEPVGCQELLARLTRAGLRRRKPRVGA' A
#
# COMPACT_ATOMS: atom_id res chain seq x y z
N MET A 1 -4.92 -12.28 -10.94
CA MET A 1 -4.79 -12.03 -9.49
C MET A 1 -6.10 -12.41 -8.80
N PRO A 2 -6.11 -13.16 -7.69
CA PRO A 2 -7.34 -13.52 -7.00
C PRO A 2 -8.06 -12.27 -6.44
N PRO A 3 -9.40 -12.22 -6.44
CA PRO A 3 -10.14 -11.06 -5.91
C PRO A 3 -9.84 -10.74 -4.43
N ARG A 4 -9.38 -11.74 -3.67
CA ARG A 4 -9.01 -11.62 -2.25
C ARG A 4 -7.55 -11.18 -2.01
N ALA A 5 -6.73 -11.09 -3.05
CA ALA A 5 -5.34 -10.66 -2.89
C ALA A 5 -5.22 -9.14 -2.71
N PHE A 6 -6.24 -8.39 -3.16
CA PHE A 6 -6.36 -6.95 -2.92
C PHE A 6 -7.28 -6.69 -1.73
N ASP A 7 -6.83 -7.07 -0.53
CA ASP A 7 -7.36 -6.39 0.65
C ASP A 7 -7.08 -4.89 0.46
N ARG A 8 -8.08 -4.03 0.69
CA ARG A 8 -8.12 -2.58 0.38
C ARG A 8 -7.06 -1.72 1.10
N ASP A 9 -5.99 -2.34 1.57
CA ASP A 9 -4.96 -1.86 2.50
C ASP A 9 -3.55 -2.34 2.09
N HIS A 10 -3.40 -2.86 0.86
CA HIS A 10 -2.14 -3.27 0.23
C HIS A 10 -1.60 -2.10 -0.62
N TYR A 11 -0.38 -1.67 -0.35
CA TYR A 11 0.23 -0.45 -0.93
C TYR A 11 1.61 -0.69 -1.53
N ASP A 12 2.05 -1.94 -1.53
CA ASP A 12 3.23 -2.44 -2.17
C ASP A 12 2.98 -2.69 -3.66
N VAL A 13 4.07 -2.57 -4.43
CA VAL A 13 4.12 -2.92 -5.84
C VAL A 13 4.88 -4.24 -5.98
N PRO A 14 4.47 -5.14 -6.89
CA PRO A 14 5.29 -6.30 -7.26
C PRO A 14 6.71 -5.86 -7.63
N SER A 15 7.71 -6.66 -7.24
CA SER A 15 9.12 -6.28 -7.42
C SER A 15 9.49 -6.07 -8.88
N GLU A 16 8.89 -6.83 -9.80
CA GLU A 16 9.06 -6.68 -11.24
C GLU A 16 8.50 -5.35 -11.80
N LEU A 17 7.63 -4.67 -11.05
CA LEU A 17 7.06 -3.38 -11.43
C LEU A 17 7.71 -2.19 -10.72
N TYR A 18 8.58 -2.43 -9.75
CA TYR A 18 9.18 -1.37 -8.93
C TYR A 18 9.91 -0.32 -9.78
N GLU A 19 10.85 -0.76 -10.62
CA GLU A 19 11.63 0.13 -11.48
C GLU A 19 10.73 0.92 -12.45
N ARG A 20 9.69 0.27 -12.99
CA ARG A 20 8.73 0.92 -13.88
C ARG A 20 7.90 1.97 -13.13
N ALA A 21 7.50 1.70 -11.89
CA ALA A 21 6.75 2.66 -11.08
C ALA A 21 7.59 3.92 -10.81
N VAL A 22 8.87 3.74 -10.44
CA VAL A 22 9.80 4.86 -10.23
C VAL A 22 10.03 5.64 -11.52
N ALA A 23 10.24 4.96 -12.65
CA ALA A 23 10.41 5.59 -13.95
C ALA A 23 9.18 6.40 -14.40
N LEU A 24 7.97 6.03 -13.94
CA LEU A 24 6.72 6.75 -14.18
C LEU A 24 6.46 7.88 -13.16
N GLY A 25 7.40 8.13 -12.25
CA GLY A 25 7.36 9.25 -11.30
C GLY A 25 6.95 8.87 -9.88
N ALA A 26 6.86 7.58 -9.55
CA ALA A 26 6.68 7.17 -8.16
C ALA A 26 7.93 7.50 -7.33
N GLU A 27 7.73 8.00 -6.11
CA GLU A 27 8.80 8.25 -5.15
C GLU A 27 9.00 7.01 -4.27
N PRO A 28 10.19 6.37 -4.26
CA PRO A 28 10.46 5.24 -3.39
C PRO A 28 10.62 5.70 -1.95
N VAL A 29 9.79 5.16 -1.07
CA VAL A 29 9.81 5.48 0.37
C VAL A 29 9.91 4.21 1.20
N GLY A 30 10.49 4.33 2.39
CA GLY A 30 10.53 3.24 3.36
C GLY A 30 9.15 2.93 3.95
N CYS A 31 9.00 1.73 4.52
CA CYS A 31 7.73 1.25 5.08
C CYS A 31 7.13 2.21 6.13
N GLN A 32 7.96 2.80 7.01
CA GLN A 32 7.48 3.71 8.05
C GLN A 32 6.91 5.01 7.46
N GLU A 33 7.59 5.59 6.47
CA GLU A 33 7.13 6.82 5.82
C GLU A 33 5.86 6.56 4.99
N LEU A 34 5.80 5.44 4.28
CA LEU A 34 4.58 5.02 3.58
C LEU A 34 3.38 4.95 4.54
N LEU A 35 3.54 4.27 5.67
CA LEU A 35 2.49 4.16 6.69
C LEU A 35 2.09 5.52 7.27
N ALA A 36 3.05 6.42 7.50
CA ALA A 36 2.79 7.76 7.99
C ALA A 36 1.99 8.60 6.98
N ARG A 37 2.37 8.60 5.70
CA ARG A 37 1.64 9.28 4.62
C ARG A 37 0.21 8.75 4.47
N LEU A 38 0.04 7.43 4.44
CA LEU A 38 -1.27 6.79 4.31
C LEU A 38 -2.20 7.07 5.49
N THR A 39 -1.65 7.10 6.71
CA THR A 39 -2.41 7.43 7.92
C THR A 39 -2.84 8.89 7.92
N ARG A 40 -1.92 9.81 7.62
CA ARG A 40 -2.21 11.26 7.54
C ARG A 40 -3.24 11.57 6.46
N ALA A 41 -3.20 10.87 5.33
CA ALA A 41 -4.17 11.03 4.24
C ALA A 41 -5.53 10.35 4.50
N GLY A 42 -5.70 9.63 5.62
CA GLY A 42 -6.94 8.89 5.90
C GLY A 42 -7.19 7.71 4.96
N LEU A 43 -6.18 7.25 4.23
CA LEU A 43 -6.29 6.19 3.22
C LEU A 43 -6.15 4.79 3.81
N ARG A 44 -5.48 4.65 4.97
CA ARG A 44 -5.24 3.37 5.65
C ARG A 44 -6.56 2.72 6.09
N ARG A 45 -6.83 1.50 5.61
CA ARG A 45 -8.04 0.73 5.96
C ARG A 45 -7.70 -0.46 6.83
N ARG A 46 -7.71 -0.26 8.14
CA ARG A 46 -7.47 -1.34 9.11
C ARG A 46 -8.51 -2.46 8.96
N LYS A 47 -8.06 -3.72 9.04
CA LYS A 47 -8.98 -4.86 9.10
C LYS A 47 -9.90 -4.72 10.33
N PRO A 48 -11.21 -4.95 10.19
CA PRO A 48 -12.11 -4.95 11.32
C PRO A 48 -11.63 -5.96 12.37
N ARG A 49 -11.74 -5.61 13.64
CA ARG A 49 -11.55 -6.58 14.71
C ARG A 49 -12.74 -7.53 14.63
N VAL A 50 -12.49 -8.81 14.37
CA VAL A 50 -13.55 -9.82 14.43
C VAL A 50 -13.97 -9.92 15.90
N GLY A 51 -15.23 -9.58 16.22
CA GLY A 51 -15.81 -9.72 17.56
C GLY A 51 -16.21 -8.44 18.31
N ALA A 52 -16.51 -7.33 17.61
CA ALA A 52 -17.22 -6.19 18.19
C ALA A 52 -18.67 -6.15 17.69
#